data_AF-A0AAN0W5N5-F1
#
_entry.id   AF-A0AAN0W5N5-F1
#
_cell.length_a   1.000
_cell.length_b   1.000
_cell.length_c   1.000
_cell.angle_alpha   90.00
_cell.angle_beta   90.00
_cell.angle_gamma   90.00
#
_symmetry.space_group_name_H-M   'P 1'
#
loop_
_entity.id
_entity.type
_entity.pdbx_description
1 polymer ?
#
loop_
_entity_poly.entity_id
_entity_poly.type
_entity_poly.pdbx_seq_one_letter_code
_entity_poly.pdbx_strand_id
1 'polypeptide(L)'
;MTDQNREVVATYEYDSWGNVLKSDTKGIAADNPFGYAGYMYDKEIGMYYLIVRYYSPDHGVFLSVDPDPGDSDDPVTQNGYTYGDNNPVMMVDCY
;
A
#
# COMPACT_ATOMS: atom_id res chain seq x y z
N MET A 1 -13.54 5.87 6.46
CA MET A 1 -14.30 6.60 5.41
C MET A 1 -15.65 7.00 5.96
N THR A 2 -16.09 8.24 5.71
CA THR A 2 -17.42 8.73 6.10
C THR A 2 -18.23 9.16 4.90
N ASP A 3 -19.57 9.07 5.00
CA ASP A 3 -20.47 9.59 3.98
C ASP A 3 -20.79 11.09 4.16
N GLN A 4 -21.69 11.62 3.33
CA GLN A 4 -22.17 13.01 3.39
C GLN A 4 -22.88 13.38 4.70
N ASN A 5 -23.40 12.39 5.44
CA ASN A 5 -24.06 12.55 6.72
C ASN A 5 -23.09 12.39 7.91
N ARG A 6 -21.79 12.17 7.63
CA ARG A 6 -20.73 11.89 8.61
C ARG A 6 -20.87 10.53 9.30
N GLU A 7 -21.63 9.60 8.75
CA GLU A 7 -21.64 8.21 9.23
C GLU A 7 -20.35 7.50 8.77
N VAL A 8 -19.74 6.72 9.65
CA VAL A 8 -18.62 5.83 9.27
C VAL A 8 -19.17 4.68 8.43
N VAL A 9 -18.76 4.66 7.16
CA VAL A 9 -19.16 3.65 6.16
C VAL A 9 -18.05 2.66 5.82
N ALA A 10 -16.80 2.96 6.17
CA ALA A 10 -15.73 1.98 6.15
C ALA A 10 -14.66 2.25 7.22
N THR A 11 -14.18 1.18 7.84
CA THR A 11 -13.02 1.14 8.74
C THR A 11 -12.09 0.03 8.29
N TYR A 12 -10.81 0.35 8.18
CA TYR A 12 -9.77 -0.59 7.80
C TYR A 12 -8.67 -0.57 8.85
N GLU A 13 -8.15 -1.74 9.18
CA GLU A 13 -6.98 -1.92 10.05
C GLU A 13 -5.93 -2.70 9.25
N TYR A 14 -4.69 -2.22 9.29
CA TYR A 14 -3.56 -2.80 8.58
C TYR A 14 -2.42 -3.13 9.54
N ASP A 15 -1.58 -4.11 9.19
CA ASP A 15 -0.28 -4.26 9.83
C ASP A 15 0.73 -3.23 9.30
N SER A 16 1.97 -3.30 9.77
CA SER A 16 3.04 -2.37 9.36
C SER A 16 3.38 -2.44 7.88
N TRP A 17 3.05 -3.52 7.18
CA TRP A 17 3.36 -3.74 5.76
C TRP A 17 2.14 -3.54 4.86
N GLY A 18 0.99 -3.16 5.43
CA GLY A 18 -0.23 -2.91 4.67
C GLY A 18 -1.10 -4.15 4.45
N ASN A 19 -0.84 -5.27 5.14
CA ASN A 19 -1.75 -6.41 5.12
C ASN A 19 -3.05 -6.04 5.83
N VAL A 20 -4.19 -6.39 5.24
CA VAL A 20 -5.51 -6.08 5.79
C VAL A 20 -5.79 -7.01 6.98
N LEU A 21 -5.78 -6.45 8.19
CA LEU A 21 -6.16 -7.16 9.42
C LEU A 21 -7.67 -7.16 9.63
N LYS A 22 -8.31 -6.06 9.27
CA LYS A 22 -9.76 -5.89 9.41
C LYS A 22 -10.31 -4.95 8.33
N SER A 23 -11.50 -5.26 7.82
CA SER A 23 -12.21 -4.46 6.83
C SER A 23 -13.71 -4.50 7.09
N ASP A 24 -14.21 -3.49 7.80
CA ASP A 24 -15.64 -3.30 8.04
C ASP A 24 -16.16 -2.24 7.06
N THR A 25 -16.96 -2.65 6.06
CA THR A 25 -17.48 -1.75 5.01
C THR A 25 -19.00 -1.86 4.87
N LYS A 26 -19.67 -0.76 4.50
CA LYS A 26 -21.11 -0.70 4.25
C LYS A 26 -21.42 -0.06 2.89
N GLY A 27 -22.46 -0.57 2.23
CA GLY A 27 -22.98 0.02 0.98
C GLY A 27 -21.90 0.17 -0.09
N ILE A 28 -21.90 1.32 -0.78
CA ILE A 28 -20.95 1.61 -1.86
C ILE A 28 -19.47 1.67 -1.41
N ALA A 29 -19.21 1.83 -0.10
CA ALA A 29 -17.84 1.83 0.42
C ALA A 29 -17.17 0.45 0.35
N ALA A 30 -17.94 -0.63 0.15
CA ALA A 30 -17.38 -1.97 -0.09
C ALA A 30 -16.60 -2.05 -1.42
N ASP A 31 -16.97 -1.21 -2.39
CA ASP A 31 -16.36 -1.14 -3.72
C ASP A 31 -15.18 -0.16 -3.80
N ASN A 32 -14.86 0.51 -2.69
CA ASN A 32 -13.70 1.39 -2.63
C ASN A 32 -12.41 0.60 -2.91
N PRO A 33 -11.66 0.93 -3.97
CA PRO A 33 -10.45 0.21 -4.31
C PRO A 33 -9.24 0.77 -3.55
N PHE A 34 -9.35 1.92 -2.88
CA PHE A 34 -8.22 2.56 -2.21
C PHE A 34 -8.08 2.12 -0.75
N GLY A 35 -6.87 1.78 -0.33
CA GLY A 35 -6.60 1.24 1.01
C GLY A 35 -5.35 1.83 1.66
N TYR A 36 -4.46 0.94 2.10
CA TYR A 36 -3.19 1.28 2.73
C TYR A 36 -2.43 2.36 1.96
N ALA A 37 -1.98 3.40 2.67
CA ALA A 37 -1.29 4.57 2.11
C ALA A 37 -1.99 5.28 0.92
N GLY A 38 -3.28 5.01 0.69
CA GLY A 38 -4.05 5.55 -0.44
C GLY A 38 -3.84 4.80 -1.76
N TYR A 39 -3.15 3.66 -1.76
CA TYR A 39 -2.93 2.87 -2.96
C TYR A 39 -4.17 2.10 -3.38
N MET A 40 -4.24 1.79 -4.67
CA MET A 40 -5.28 0.92 -5.23
C MET A 40 -4.99 -0.54 -4.86
N TYR A 41 -5.85 -1.16 -4.08
CA TYR A 41 -5.76 -2.56 -3.69
C TYR A 41 -6.53 -3.45 -4.67
N ASP A 42 -5.81 -4.34 -5.33
CA ASP A 42 -6.40 -5.41 -6.12
C ASP A 42 -6.71 -6.59 -5.20
N LYS A 43 -8.00 -6.79 -4.92
CA LYS A 43 -8.49 -7.85 -4.05
C LYS A 43 -8.34 -9.25 -4.66
N GLU A 44 -8.24 -9.38 -5.98
CA GLU A 44 -8.12 -10.69 -6.65
C GLU A 44 -6.74 -11.29 -6.44
N ILE A 45 -5.71 -10.45 -6.44
CA ILE A 45 -4.31 -10.88 -6.28
C ILE A 45 -3.68 -10.50 -4.94
N GLY A 46 -4.37 -9.71 -4.11
CA GLY A 46 -3.90 -9.31 -2.79
C GLY A 46 -2.73 -8.32 -2.80
N MET A 47 -2.68 -7.43 -3.79
CA MET A 47 -1.55 -6.53 -4.01
C MET A 47 -2.00 -5.09 -4.17
N TYR A 48 -1.08 -4.16 -3.92
CA TYR A 48 -1.31 -2.74 -4.18
C TYR A 48 -0.68 -2.33 -5.50
N TYR A 49 -1.44 -1.67 -6.35
CA TYR A 49 -0.93 -1.03 -7.55
C TYR A 49 -0.48 0.40 -7.22
N LEU A 50 0.81 0.67 -7.38
CA LEU A 50 1.43 1.98 -7.24
C LEU A 50 1.91 2.40 -8.61
N ILE A 51 1.14 3.27 -9.30
CA ILE A 51 1.44 3.96 -10.58
C ILE A 51 1.98 3.07 -11.72
N VAL A 52 3.13 2.44 -11.54
CA VAL A 52 3.83 1.54 -12.48
C VAL A 52 4.26 0.18 -11.87
N ARG A 53 4.18 -0.04 -10.56
CA ARG A 53 4.63 -1.26 -9.88
C ARG A 53 3.53 -1.87 -9.01
N TYR A 54 3.57 -3.20 -8.88
CA TYR A 54 2.76 -3.91 -7.89
C TYR A 54 3.59 -4.15 -6.62
N TYR A 55 3.04 -3.77 -5.48
CA TYR A 55 3.56 -4.01 -4.15
C TYR A 55 2.83 -5.20 -3.49
N SER A 56 3.60 -6.17 -3.00
CA SER A 56 3.11 -7.30 -2.23
C SER A 56 3.26 -7.00 -0.72
N PRO A 57 2.16 -6.76 0.01
CA PRO A 57 2.22 -6.53 1.45
C PRO A 57 2.59 -7.80 2.24
N ASP A 58 2.26 -8.99 1.72
CA ASP A 58 2.63 -10.28 2.31
C ASP A 58 4.15 -10.49 2.34
N HIS A 59 4.85 -10.01 1.32
CA HIS A 59 6.31 -10.13 1.19
C HIS A 59 7.07 -8.87 1.57
N GLY A 60 6.39 -7.72 1.69
CA GLY A 60 7.02 -6.43 1.98
C GLY A 60 7.89 -5.88 0.83
N VAL A 61 7.62 -6.29 -0.42
CA VAL A 61 8.45 -5.92 -1.59
C VAL A 61 7.61 -5.63 -2.83
N PHE A 62 8.18 -4.88 -3.76
CA PHE A 62 7.67 -4.75 -5.12
C PHE A 62 7.93 -6.01 -5.95
N LEU A 63 7.10 -6.24 -6.98
CA LEU A 63 7.28 -7.37 -7.92
C LEU A 63 8.22 -7.06 -9.08
N SER A 64 8.55 -5.79 -9.28
CA SER A 64 9.42 -5.31 -10.34
C SER A 64 10.43 -4.33 -9.77
N VAL A 65 11.64 -4.33 -10.34
CA VAL A 65 12.71 -3.40 -9.98
C VAL A 65 12.27 -1.97 -10.25
N ASP A 66 12.57 -1.07 -9.31
CA ASP A 66 12.48 0.37 -9.48
C ASP A 66 13.35 0.84 -10.67
N PRO A 67 12.83 1.62 -11.62
CA PRO A 67 13.69 2.28 -12.61
C PRO A 67 14.68 3.29 -11.98
N ASP A 68 14.43 3.78 -10.76
CA ASP A 68 15.39 4.58 -10.00
C ASP A 68 16.52 3.68 -9.45
N PRO A 69 17.80 3.93 -9.80
CA PRO A 69 18.91 3.14 -9.29
C PRO A 69 19.24 3.36 -7.80
N GLY A 70 18.60 4.35 -7.14
CA GLY A 70 18.91 4.74 -5.77
C GLY A 70 20.16 5.63 -5.66
N ASP A 71 20.51 5.97 -4.42
CA ASP A 71 21.67 6.79 -4.08
C ASP A 71 22.93 5.91 -3.90
N SER A 72 24.06 6.33 -4.45
CA SER A 72 25.35 5.66 -4.25
C SER A 72 25.86 5.72 -2.81
N ASP A 73 25.44 6.73 -2.05
CA ASP A 73 25.83 6.92 -0.65
C ASP A 73 24.83 6.24 0.32
N ASP A 74 23.71 5.71 -0.17
CA ASP A 74 22.73 4.93 0.60
C ASP A 74 22.46 3.56 -0.05
N PRO A 75 23.22 2.51 0.34
CA PRO A 75 23.08 1.17 -0.21
C PRO A 75 21.68 0.54 -0.06
N VAL A 76 20.85 1.02 0.87
CA VAL A 76 19.48 0.48 1.05
C VAL A 76 18.62 0.84 -0.16
N THR A 77 18.73 2.09 -0.61
CA THR A 77 17.97 2.62 -1.76
C THR A 77 18.33 1.95 -3.09
N GLN A 78 19.50 1.31 -3.16
CA GLN A 78 19.94 0.57 -4.35
C GLN A 78 19.23 -0.79 -4.54
N ASN A 79 18.49 -1.25 -3.52
CA ASN A 79 17.62 -2.40 -3.69
C ASN A 79 16.27 -1.97 -4.28
N GLY A 80 16.15 -1.99 -5.60
CA GLY A 80 14.93 -1.56 -6.31
C GLY A 80 13.65 -2.38 -6.04
N TYR A 81 13.65 -3.32 -5.08
CA TYR A 81 12.45 -4.04 -4.64
C TYR A 81 11.92 -3.56 -3.29
N THR A 82 12.67 -2.76 -2.54
CA THR A 82 12.26 -2.35 -1.18
C THR A 82 11.08 -1.42 -1.21
N TYR A 83 10.17 -1.60 -0.25
CA TYR A 83 9.11 -0.65 0.02
C TYR A 83 9.49 0.23 1.22
N GLY A 84 9.47 1.55 1.02
CA GLY A 84 9.72 2.55 2.07
C GLY A 84 11.02 2.31 2.86
N ASP A 85 12.12 1.99 2.17
CA ASP A 85 13.44 1.67 2.76
C ASP A 85 13.39 0.59 3.87
N ASN A 86 12.46 -0.36 3.76
CA ASN A 86 12.15 -1.36 4.80
C ASN A 86 11.71 -0.77 6.14
N ASN A 87 11.20 0.47 6.14
CA ASN A 87 10.65 1.17 7.30
C ASN A 87 9.21 1.67 7.02
N PRO A 88 8.27 0.78 6.71
CA PRO A 88 6.93 1.13 6.22
C PRO A 88 6.03 1.82 7.26
N VAL A 89 6.43 1.80 8.54
CA VAL A 89 5.74 2.55 9.61
C VAL A 89 6.04 4.05 9.50
N MET A 90 7.24 4.41 9.07
CA MET A 90 7.71 5.80 8.99
C MET A 90 7.73 6.34 7.56
N MET A 91 7.80 5.46 6.56
CA MET A 91 7.99 5.80 5.17
C MET A 91 6.91 5.15 4.30
N VAL A 92 6.49 5.89 3.29
CA VAL A 92 5.47 5.49 2.32
C VAL A 92 6.04 5.80 0.94
N ASP A 93 5.95 4.84 0.03
CA ASP A 93 6.38 5.04 -1.35
C ASP A 93 5.36 5.88 -2.13
N CYS A 94 5.81 6.75 -3.01
CA CYS A 94 4.96 7.58 -3.86
C CYS A 94 4.93 7.12 -5.33
N TYR A 95 5.71 6.11 -5.72
CA TYR A 95 5.87 5.69 -7.12
C TYR A 95 5.92 4.17 -7.37
#